data_AF-A0A1A0NED6-F1
#
_entry.id   AF-A0A1A0NED6-F1
#
_cell.length_a   1.000
_cell.length_b   1.000
_cell.length_c   1.000
_cell.angle_alpha   90.00
_cell.angle_beta   90.00
_cell.angle_gamma   90.00
#
_symmetry.space_group_name_H-M   'P 1'
#
loop_
_entity.id
_entity.type
_entity.pdbx_description
1 polymer ?
#
loop_
_entity_poly.entity_id
_entity_poly.type
_entity_poly.pdbx_seq_one_letter_code
_entity_poly.pdbx_strand_id
1 'polypeptide(L)'
;MVGEMVSTVLRALARTRVTVVYAVMLAAMTTALLALGPAIQNRIISHASTNLHNLSRGHVGTLLVSAFVVDAGPIYVWLPGLVCLLALAELLWCSLRLVVAFATGHIGATLLVAAGLTAAVELGYLSTDVTRATDVGMSYGASAVLGSLSAAIPRRWRPAWTGWWVAVAVAVMIVGRDFTDIGHSVALLLGMATATRFGHATGWTPVRYLLLVPASSFGFLMLADSTVALVAGAGLGVLAALLAETVMRRPIRRTVSTEWHASARRRVTSLSSGDHL
;
A
#
# COMPACT_ATOMS: atom_id res chain seq x y z
N MET A 1 7.19 -33.22 -18.27
CA MET A 1 6.81 -31.90 -18.84
C MET A 1 5.39 -31.46 -18.47
N VAL A 2 4.30 -32.01 -19.06
CA VAL A 2 2.92 -31.54 -18.77
C VAL A 2 2.51 -31.78 -17.30
N GLY A 3 2.78 -32.97 -16.74
CA GLY A 3 2.47 -33.26 -15.33
C GLY A 3 3.25 -32.41 -14.32
N GLU A 4 4.51 -32.07 -14.62
CA GLU A 4 5.31 -31.17 -13.79
C GLU A 4 4.82 -29.73 -13.86
N MET A 5 4.43 -29.26 -15.05
CA MET A 5 3.83 -27.95 -15.24
C MET A 5 2.51 -27.83 -14.46
N VAL A 6 1.63 -28.82 -14.58
CA VAL A 6 0.35 -28.87 -13.84
C VAL A 6 0.58 -28.88 -12.34
N SER A 7 1.48 -29.71 -11.83
CA SER A 7 1.78 -29.74 -10.38
C SER A 7 2.42 -28.44 -9.87
N THR A 8 3.17 -27.73 -10.70
CA THR A 8 3.76 -26.43 -10.35
C THR A 8 2.70 -25.35 -10.30
N VAL A 9 1.80 -25.32 -11.28
CA VAL A 9 0.65 -24.40 -11.31
C VAL A 9 -0.27 -24.64 -10.11
N LEU A 10 -0.65 -25.89 -9.83
CA LEU A 10 -1.51 -26.22 -8.68
C LEU A 10 -0.87 -25.82 -7.35
N ARG A 11 0.45 -26.04 -7.19
CA ARG A 11 1.18 -25.58 -6.00
C ARG A 11 1.24 -24.06 -5.90
N ALA A 12 1.41 -23.35 -7.02
CA ALA A 12 1.36 -21.89 -7.03
C ALA A 12 -0.03 -21.39 -6.61
N LEU A 13 -1.09 -21.92 -7.22
CA LEU A 13 -2.48 -21.59 -6.90
C LEU A 13 -2.84 -21.88 -5.43
N ALA A 14 -2.40 -23.02 -4.89
CA ALA A 14 -2.64 -23.38 -3.49
C ALA A 14 -1.95 -22.41 -2.51
N ARG A 15 -0.78 -21.86 -2.90
CA ARG A 15 -0.05 -20.86 -2.10
C ARG A 15 -0.63 -19.45 -2.22
N THR A 16 -1.41 -19.17 -3.25
CA THR A 16 -2.07 -17.88 -3.49
C THR A 16 -3.60 -18.02 -3.48
N ARG A 17 -4.13 -18.86 -2.59
CA ARG A 17 -5.54 -19.24 -2.56
C ARG A 17 -6.47 -18.05 -2.32
N VAL A 18 -6.10 -17.11 -1.45
CA VAL A 18 -6.93 -15.92 -1.17
C VAL A 18 -6.96 -15.03 -2.41
N THR A 19 -5.81 -14.84 -3.05
CA THR A 19 -5.70 -14.07 -4.29
C THR A 19 -6.58 -14.65 -5.39
N VAL A 20 -6.53 -15.96 -5.60
CA VAL A 20 -7.33 -16.66 -6.63
C VAL A 20 -8.82 -16.52 -6.34
N VAL A 21 -9.24 -16.82 -5.11
CA VAL A 21 -10.64 -16.72 -4.68
C VAL A 21 -11.16 -15.30 -4.85
N TYR A 22 -10.38 -14.30 -4.44
CA TYR A 22 -10.74 -12.90 -4.58
C TYR A 22 -10.86 -12.46 -6.05
N ALA A 23 -9.90 -12.83 -6.90
CA ALA A 23 -9.95 -12.52 -8.33
C ALA A 23 -11.15 -13.15 -9.03
N VAL A 24 -11.50 -14.40 -8.69
CA VAL A 24 -12.68 -15.08 -9.23
C VAL A 24 -13.97 -14.37 -8.80
N MET A 25 -14.09 -13.98 -7.53
CA MET A 25 -15.26 -13.24 -7.05
C MET A 25 -15.40 -11.88 -7.75
N LEU A 26 -14.30 -11.16 -7.95
CA LEU A 26 -14.31 -9.89 -8.68
C LEU A 26 -14.72 -10.05 -10.14
N ALA A 27 -14.17 -11.06 -10.82
CA ALA A 27 -14.53 -11.37 -12.19
C ALA A 27 -16.01 -11.72 -12.30
N ALA A 28 -16.51 -12.62 -11.44
CA ALA A 28 -17.92 -13.01 -11.41
C ALA A 28 -18.84 -11.81 -11.14
N MET A 29 -18.51 -10.98 -10.15
CA MET A 29 -19.30 -9.81 -9.80
C MET A 29 -19.33 -8.79 -10.94
N THR A 30 -18.17 -8.52 -11.55
CA THR A 30 -18.06 -7.58 -12.67
C THR A 30 -18.84 -8.09 -13.89
N THR A 31 -18.71 -9.37 -14.22
CA THR A 31 -19.47 -9.99 -15.31
C THR A 31 -20.97 -9.96 -15.05
N ALA A 32 -21.41 -10.24 -13.82
CA ALA A 32 -22.82 -10.17 -13.45
C ALA A 32 -23.38 -8.75 -13.59
N LEU A 33 -22.65 -7.73 -13.13
CA LEU A 33 -23.05 -6.33 -13.26
C LEU A 33 -23.16 -5.90 -14.73
N LEU A 34 -22.20 -6.28 -15.57
CA LEU A 34 -22.22 -6.01 -17.00
C LEU A 34 -23.41 -6.69 -17.70
N ALA A 35 -23.79 -7.90 -17.27
CA ALA A 35 -24.92 -8.63 -17.84
C ALA A 35 -26.30 -8.05 -17.44
N LEU A 36 -26.40 -7.41 -16.28
CA LEU A 36 -27.65 -6.83 -15.76
C LEU A 36 -27.98 -5.44 -16.34
N GLY A 37 -27.02 -4.82 -17.02
CA GLY A 37 -27.18 -3.52 -17.67
C GLY A 37 -27.05 -2.31 -16.72
N PRO A 38 -26.92 -1.08 -17.28
CA PRO A 38 -26.44 0.09 -16.54
C PRO A 38 -27.35 0.53 -15.38
N ALA A 39 -28.67 0.39 -15.53
CA ALA A 39 -29.63 0.82 -14.51
C ALA A 39 -29.55 -0.03 -13.23
N ILE A 40 -29.43 -1.35 -13.38
CA ILE A 40 -29.29 -2.27 -12.25
C ILE A 40 -27.89 -2.13 -11.64
N GLN A 41 -26.87 -1.97 -12.47
CA GLN A 41 -25.49 -1.72 -12.03
C GLN A 41 -25.40 -0.50 -11.12
N ASN A 42 -25.94 0.65 -11.54
CA ASN A 42 -25.93 1.88 -10.73
C ASN A 42 -26.66 1.70 -9.39
N ARG A 43 -27.74 0.93 -9.39
CA ARG A 43 -28.48 0.62 -8.15
C ARG A 43 -27.65 -0.28 -7.22
N ILE A 44 -26.99 -1.30 -7.73
CA ILE A 44 -26.13 -2.16 -6.91
C ILE A 44 -24.95 -1.37 -6.35
N ILE A 45 -24.30 -0.56 -7.18
CA ILE A 45 -23.19 0.33 -6.76
C ILE A 45 -23.64 1.27 -5.64
N SER A 46 -24.80 1.92 -5.78
CA SER A 46 -25.28 2.85 -4.75
C SER A 46 -25.60 2.18 -3.41
N HIS A 47 -26.10 0.94 -3.42
CA HIS A 47 -26.38 0.18 -2.20
C HIS A 47 -25.12 -0.44 -1.58
N ALA A 48 -24.14 -0.81 -2.41
CA ALA A 48 -22.88 -1.36 -1.94
C ALA A 48 -21.90 -0.29 -1.45
N SER A 49 -22.12 0.98 -1.79
CA SER A 49 -21.20 2.07 -1.50
C SER A 49 -21.04 2.35 0.00
N THR A 50 -19.80 2.60 0.40
CA THR A 50 -19.39 3.08 1.72
C THR A 50 -19.49 4.60 1.89
N ASN A 51 -20.38 5.24 1.13
CA ASN A 51 -20.65 6.67 1.26
C ASN A 51 -21.27 7.02 2.65
N LEU A 52 -21.16 8.30 3.03
CA LEU A 52 -21.64 8.78 4.33
C LEU A 52 -23.14 8.53 4.52
N HIS A 53 -23.93 8.62 3.46
CA HIS A 53 -25.36 8.37 3.51
C HIS A 53 -25.70 6.93 3.96
N ASN A 54 -24.98 5.94 3.45
CA ASN A 54 -25.16 4.54 3.83
C ASN A 54 -24.60 4.25 5.22
N LEU A 55 -23.41 4.78 5.54
CA LEU A 55 -22.77 4.56 6.84
C LEU A 55 -23.57 5.19 7.98
N SER A 56 -24.08 6.41 7.81
CA SER A 56 -24.92 7.10 8.82
C SER A 56 -26.26 6.40 9.07
N ARG A 57 -26.75 5.60 8.13
CA ARG A 57 -27.95 4.76 8.29
C ARG A 57 -27.67 3.39 8.91
N GLY A 58 -26.43 3.13 9.33
CA GLY A 58 -26.06 1.87 9.98
C GLY A 58 -25.85 0.71 9.01
N HIS A 59 -25.72 0.96 7.70
CA HIS A 59 -25.42 -0.08 6.71
C HIS A 59 -23.95 -0.52 6.76
N VAL A 60 -23.45 -0.94 7.93
CA VAL A 60 -22.05 -1.35 8.14
C VAL A 60 -21.60 -2.52 7.26
N GLY A 61 -22.54 -3.32 6.74
CA GLY A 61 -22.26 -4.38 5.78
C GLY A 61 -21.64 -3.87 4.46
N THR A 62 -21.84 -2.60 4.10
CA THR A 62 -21.21 -2.00 2.93
C THR A 62 -19.69 -1.98 3.03
N LEU A 63 -19.12 -1.90 4.24
CA LEU A 63 -17.68 -1.97 4.47
C LEU A 63 -17.04 -3.25 3.90
N LEU A 64 -17.80 -4.34 3.86
CA LEU A 64 -17.32 -5.60 3.28
C LEU A 64 -17.73 -5.73 1.82
N VAL A 65 -19.00 -5.44 1.51
CA VAL A 65 -19.55 -5.64 0.15
C VAL A 65 -18.91 -4.69 -0.87
N SER A 66 -18.57 -3.46 -0.47
CA SER A 66 -17.96 -2.46 -1.36
C SER A 66 -16.64 -2.96 -1.96
N ALA A 67 -15.88 -3.79 -1.24
CA ALA A 67 -14.63 -4.36 -1.71
C ALA A 67 -14.79 -5.29 -2.93
N PHE A 68 -16.00 -5.76 -3.22
CA PHE A 68 -16.29 -6.66 -4.34
C PHE A 68 -17.00 -5.98 -5.51
N VAL A 69 -17.54 -4.78 -5.29
CA VAL A 69 -18.25 -4.00 -6.31
C VAL A 69 -17.29 -3.00 -6.90
N VAL A 70 -17.07 -3.09 -8.21
CA VAL A 70 -16.05 -2.30 -8.90
C VAL A 70 -16.73 -1.43 -9.94
N ASP A 71 -16.49 -0.13 -9.84
CA ASP A 71 -16.85 0.85 -10.86
C ASP A 71 -15.58 1.40 -11.52
N ALA A 72 -14.79 0.50 -12.09
CA ALA A 72 -13.48 0.83 -12.65
C ALA A 72 -13.32 0.16 -14.00
N GLY A 73 -13.63 0.88 -15.08
CA GLY A 73 -13.31 0.53 -16.48
C GLY A 73 -13.39 -0.95 -16.87
N PRO A 74 -12.65 -1.38 -17.90
CA PRO A 74 -12.61 -2.78 -18.28
C PRO A 74 -11.72 -3.61 -17.34
N ILE A 75 -12.27 -4.69 -16.78
CA ILE A 75 -11.59 -5.57 -15.80
C ILE A 75 -10.23 -6.11 -16.28
N TYR A 76 -10.09 -6.39 -17.57
CA TYR A 76 -8.85 -6.93 -18.13
C TYR A 76 -7.67 -5.95 -18.07
N VAL A 77 -7.92 -4.66 -17.85
CA VAL A 77 -6.88 -3.62 -17.74
C VAL A 77 -6.22 -3.67 -16.37
N TRP A 78 -7.00 -3.74 -15.29
CA TRP A 78 -6.51 -3.59 -13.92
C TRP A 78 -6.35 -4.92 -13.16
N LEU A 79 -7.14 -5.94 -13.48
CA LEU A 79 -7.13 -7.22 -12.74
C LEU A 79 -5.76 -7.92 -12.76
N PRO A 80 -5.00 -7.97 -13.87
CA PRO A 80 -3.68 -8.61 -13.87
C PRO A 80 -2.71 -7.97 -12.86
N GLY A 81 -2.72 -6.63 -12.77
CA GLY A 81 -1.88 -5.89 -11.84
C GLY A 81 -2.28 -6.12 -10.38
N LEU A 82 -3.58 -6.11 -10.09
CA LEU A 82 -4.12 -6.43 -8.78
C LEU A 82 -3.77 -7.87 -8.36
N VAL A 83 -3.94 -8.85 -9.24
CA VAL A 83 -3.59 -10.25 -8.98
C VAL A 83 -2.10 -10.37 -8.67
N CYS A 84 -1.23 -9.69 -9.41
CA CYS A 84 0.21 -9.70 -9.12
C CYS A 84 0.52 -9.12 -7.74
N LEU A 85 -0.13 -8.01 -7.37
CA LEU A 85 0.03 -7.37 -6.07
C LEU A 85 -0.40 -8.27 -4.92
N LEU A 86 -1.62 -8.83 -5.00
CA LEU A 86 -2.16 -9.71 -3.96
C LEU A 86 -1.35 -11.01 -3.87
N ALA A 87 -1.01 -11.63 -5.00
CA ALA A 87 -0.21 -12.85 -5.04
C ALA A 87 1.17 -12.62 -4.43
N LEU A 88 1.83 -11.50 -4.76
CA LEU A 88 3.14 -11.16 -4.18
C LEU A 88 3.03 -11.03 -2.66
N ALA A 89 2.05 -10.28 -2.17
CA ALA A 89 1.84 -10.10 -0.74
C ALA A 89 1.46 -11.42 -0.04
N GLU A 90 0.61 -12.26 -0.64
CA GLU A 90 0.27 -13.58 -0.11
C GLU A 90 1.50 -14.50 -0.02
N LEU A 91 2.36 -14.46 -1.04
CA LEU A 91 3.59 -15.23 -1.04
C LEU A 91 4.60 -14.74 -0.01
N LEU A 92 4.66 -13.43 0.25
CA LEU A 92 5.57 -12.82 1.22
C LEU A 92 5.10 -13.01 2.67
N TRP A 93 3.80 -12.83 2.91
CA TRP A 93 3.20 -12.71 4.24
C TRP A 93 2.26 -13.85 4.65
N CYS A 94 1.91 -14.75 3.72
CA CYS A 94 0.83 -15.74 3.85
C CYS A 94 -0.57 -15.11 3.80
N SER A 95 -1.58 -15.96 3.58
CA SER A 95 -2.99 -15.58 3.41
C SER A 95 -3.54 -14.71 4.55
N LEU A 96 -3.25 -15.06 5.81
CA LEU A 96 -3.84 -14.35 6.96
C LEU A 96 -3.37 -12.89 7.01
N ARG A 97 -2.07 -12.66 6.86
CA ARG A 97 -1.50 -11.30 6.95
C ARG A 97 -1.85 -10.45 5.73
N LEU A 98 -1.99 -11.07 4.55
CA LEU A 98 -2.58 -10.40 3.39
C LEU A 98 -3.99 -9.88 3.73
N VAL A 99 -4.86 -10.76 4.23
CA VAL A 99 -6.24 -10.39 4.59
C VAL A 99 -6.25 -9.30 5.65
N VAL A 100 -5.39 -9.38 6.67
CA VAL A 100 -5.27 -8.35 7.71
C VAL A 100 -4.84 -7.00 7.11
N ALA A 101 -3.81 -6.96 6.26
CA ALA A 101 -3.38 -5.71 5.61
C ALA A 101 -4.50 -5.12 4.75
N PHE A 102 -5.14 -5.95 3.93
CA PHE A 102 -6.24 -5.55 3.06
C PHE A 102 -7.41 -4.98 3.87
N ALA A 103 -7.90 -5.74 4.86
CA ALA A 103 -9.04 -5.34 5.68
C ALA A 103 -8.74 -4.09 6.53
N THR A 104 -7.53 -3.99 7.08
CA THR A 104 -7.13 -2.83 7.89
C THR A 104 -7.14 -1.54 7.08
N GLY A 105 -6.60 -1.57 5.87
CA GLY A 105 -6.65 -0.38 5.02
C GLY A 105 -8.02 -0.13 4.41
N HIS A 106 -8.71 -1.17 3.96
CA HIS A 106 -10.05 -1.02 3.39
C HIS A 106 -11.02 -0.41 4.41
N ILE A 107 -11.18 -1.04 5.57
CA ILE A 107 -12.11 -0.58 6.61
C ILE A 107 -11.56 0.69 7.28
N GLY A 108 -10.27 0.69 7.65
CA GLY A 108 -9.66 1.81 8.37
C GLY A 108 -9.64 3.10 7.57
N ALA A 109 -9.24 3.06 6.29
CA ALA A 109 -9.27 4.26 5.45
C ALA A 109 -10.69 4.73 5.19
N THR A 110 -11.63 3.82 4.91
CA THR A 110 -13.04 4.16 4.74
C THR A 110 -13.58 4.93 5.95
N LEU A 111 -13.34 4.43 7.17
CA LEU A 111 -13.82 5.08 8.39
C LEU A 111 -13.15 6.43 8.65
N LEU A 112 -11.84 6.55 8.40
CA LEU A 112 -11.11 7.81 8.57
C LEU A 112 -11.55 8.87 7.56
N VAL A 113 -11.72 8.48 6.30
CA VAL A 113 -12.26 9.35 5.24
C VAL A 113 -13.69 9.76 5.57
N ALA A 114 -14.53 8.82 6.01
CA ALA A 114 -15.90 9.12 6.41
C ALA A 114 -15.95 10.13 7.58
N ALA A 115 -15.12 9.94 8.60
CA ALA A 115 -15.03 10.89 9.71
C ALA A 115 -14.57 12.27 9.24
N GLY A 116 -13.55 12.33 8.38
CA GLY A 116 -13.03 13.58 7.81
C GLY A 116 -14.06 14.31 6.94
N LEU A 117 -14.77 13.59 6.07
CA LEU A 117 -15.84 14.16 5.24
C LEU A 117 -17.01 14.66 6.10
N THR A 118 -17.39 13.91 7.14
CA THR A 118 -18.45 14.33 8.07
C THR A 118 -18.07 15.65 8.74
N ALA A 119 -16.87 15.74 9.30
CA ALA A 119 -16.36 16.97 9.91
C ALA A 119 -16.30 18.13 8.90
N ALA A 120 -15.84 17.88 7.67
CA ALA A 120 -15.75 18.91 6.64
C ALA A 120 -17.13 19.44 6.21
N VAL A 121 -18.15 18.58 6.16
CA VAL A 121 -19.54 18.99 5.88
C VAL A 121 -20.13 19.75 7.07
N GLU A 122 -19.95 19.27 8.30
CA GLU A 122 -20.45 19.94 9.51
C GLU A 122 -19.83 21.32 9.74
N LEU A 123 -18.56 21.49 9.40
CA LEU A 123 -17.84 22.77 9.47
C LEU A 123 -18.10 23.68 8.26
N GLY A 124 -18.89 23.23 7.28
CA GLY A 124 -19.25 24.02 6.09
C GLY A 124 -18.15 24.15 5.03
N TYR A 125 -17.10 23.32 5.09
CA TYR A 125 -16.04 23.29 4.08
C TYR A 125 -16.44 22.54 2.80
N LEU A 126 -17.38 21.60 2.88
CA LEU A 126 -17.86 20.80 1.74
C LEU A 126 -19.38 20.81 1.62
N SER A 127 -19.89 20.74 0.39
CA SER A 127 -21.33 20.54 0.12
C SER A 127 -21.80 19.18 0.66
N THR A 128 -23.06 19.12 1.09
CA THR A 128 -23.72 17.85 1.47
C THR A 128 -23.80 16.84 0.32
N ASP A 129 -23.59 17.25 -0.93
CA ASP A 129 -23.59 16.34 -2.08
C ASP A 129 -22.51 15.27 -1.96
N VAL A 130 -21.37 15.60 -1.34
CA VAL A 130 -20.27 14.65 -1.11
C VAL A 130 -20.69 13.44 -0.27
N THR A 131 -21.75 13.59 0.54
CA THR A 131 -22.25 12.51 1.41
C THR A 131 -22.81 11.31 0.64
N ARG A 132 -23.20 11.52 -0.63
CA ARG A 132 -23.72 10.48 -1.53
C ARG A 132 -22.72 10.09 -2.61
N ALA A 133 -21.52 10.66 -2.61
CA ALA A 133 -20.49 10.34 -3.57
C ALA A 133 -20.17 8.84 -3.51
N THR A 134 -20.12 8.19 -4.67
CA THR A 134 -19.88 6.76 -4.75
C THR A 134 -18.47 6.43 -4.28
N ASP A 135 -18.40 5.62 -3.24
CA ASP A 135 -17.18 5.00 -2.73
C ASP A 135 -17.38 3.48 -2.75
N VAL A 136 -16.87 2.81 -3.79
CA VAL A 136 -16.87 1.34 -3.95
C VAL A 136 -15.54 0.90 -4.53
N GLY A 137 -15.23 -0.38 -4.36
CA GLY A 137 -14.08 -1.01 -4.96
C GLY A 137 -13.06 -1.49 -3.93
N MET A 138 -12.05 -2.18 -4.44
CA MET A 138 -10.97 -2.77 -3.66
C MET A 138 -9.83 -1.81 -3.37
N SER A 139 -9.89 -0.59 -3.89
CA SER A 139 -8.71 0.26 -4.12
C SER A 139 -8.03 0.70 -2.82
N TYR A 140 -8.78 0.92 -1.73
CA TYR A 140 -8.19 1.12 -0.40
C TYR A 140 -7.50 -0.14 0.11
N GLY A 141 -8.15 -1.30 0.03
CA GLY A 141 -7.53 -2.58 0.39
C GLY A 141 -6.25 -2.86 -0.42
N ALA A 142 -6.27 -2.62 -1.73
CA ALA A 142 -5.12 -2.76 -2.61
C ALA A 142 -3.98 -1.79 -2.24
N SER A 143 -4.30 -0.52 -1.96
CA SER A 143 -3.34 0.48 -1.49
C SER A 143 -2.64 0.02 -0.21
N ALA A 144 -3.39 -0.56 0.72
CA ALA A 144 -2.84 -1.07 1.96
C ALA A 144 -1.95 -2.30 1.75
N VAL A 145 -2.33 -3.20 0.85
CA VAL A 145 -1.48 -4.32 0.47
C VAL A 145 -0.17 -3.84 -0.15
N LEU A 146 -0.23 -2.83 -1.03
CA LEU A 146 0.97 -2.19 -1.59
C LEU A 146 1.86 -1.59 -0.51
N GLY A 147 1.28 -0.84 0.43
CA GLY A 147 1.99 -0.27 1.56
C GLY A 147 2.64 -1.34 2.44
N SER A 148 1.98 -2.48 2.60
CA SER A 148 2.50 -3.60 3.40
C SER A 148 3.80 -4.19 2.84
N LEU A 149 4.03 -4.08 1.52
CA LEU A 149 5.26 -4.57 0.89
C LEU A 149 6.51 -3.87 1.42
N SER A 150 6.39 -2.64 1.93
CA SER A 150 7.51 -1.86 2.48
C SER A 150 8.29 -2.62 3.57
N ALA A 151 7.60 -3.39 4.42
CA ALA A 151 8.28 -4.19 5.44
C ALA A 151 8.96 -5.46 4.89
N ALA A 152 8.59 -5.92 3.69
CA ALA A 152 9.19 -7.07 3.01
C ALA A 152 10.41 -6.69 2.16
N ILE A 153 10.51 -5.44 1.72
CA ILE A 153 11.64 -4.96 0.90
C ILE A 153 12.96 -5.11 1.70
N PRO A 154 14.05 -5.60 1.05
CA PRO A 154 15.35 -5.74 1.70
C PRO A 154 15.82 -4.45 2.37
N ARG A 155 16.41 -4.55 3.56
CA ARG A 155 16.77 -3.37 4.40
C ARG A 155 17.57 -2.30 3.66
N ARG A 156 18.43 -2.69 2.72
CA ARG A 156 19.24 -1.75 1.91
C ARG A 156 18.41 -0.86 0.98
N TRP A 157 17.29 -1.34 0.47
CA TRP A 157 16.41 -0.63 -0.48
C TRP A 157 15.15 -0.06 0.17
N ARG A 158 14.81 -0.54 1.37
CA ARG A 158 13.56 -0.23 2.05
C ARG A 158 13.30 1.28 2.20
N PRO A 159 14.26 2.12 2.59
CA PRO A 159 13.97 3.54 2.76
C PRO A 159 13.75 4.27 1.43
N ALA A 160 14.45 3.87 0.35
CA ALA A 160 14.15 4.39 -0.99
C ALA A 160 12.75 4.01 -1.45
N TRP A 161 12.36 2.74 -1.26
CA TRP A 161 11.01 2.25 -1.54
C TRP A 161 9.93 2.97 -0.72
N THR A 162 10.16 3.11 0.58
CA THR A 162 9.19 3.76 1.49
C THR A 162 9.09 5.25 1.18
N GLY A 163 10.22 5.92 0.97
CA GLY A 163 10.29 7.32 0.59
C GLY A 163 9.57 7.59 -0.74
N TRP A 164 9.76 6.73 -1.74
CA TRP A 164 9.02 6.78 -3.00
C TRP A 164 7.50 6.80 -2.77
N TRP A 165 6.97 5.78 -2.09
CA TRP A 165 5.52 5.63 -1.93
C TRP A 165 4.90 6.70 -1.03
N VAL A 166 5.61 7.13 0.01
CA VAL A 166 5.17 8.26 0.85
C VAL A 166 5.14 9.55 0.04
N ALA A 167 6.15 9.82 -0.78
CA ALA A 167 6.19 11.02 -1.62
C ALA A 167 5.09 11.00 -2.70
N VAL A 168 4.81 9.84 -3.30
CA VAL A 168 3.67 9.68 -4.22
C VAL A 168 2.35 9.99 -3.51
N ALA A 169 2.11 9.41 -2.32
CA ALA A 169 0.90 9.69 -1.56
C ALA A 169 0.76 11.17 -1.21
N VAL A 170 1.84 11.83 -0.79
CA VAL A 170 1.83 13.28 -0.50
C VAL A 170 1.54 14.09 -1.76
N ALA A 171 2.16 13.75 -2.89
CA ALA A 171 1.91 14.42 -4.17
C ALA A 171 0.45 14.33 -4.59
N VAL A 172 -0.11 13.11 -4.50
CA VAL A 172 -1.51 12.81 -4.81
C VAL A 172 -2.45 13.56 -3.89
N MET A 173 -2.20 13.63 -2.58
CA MET A 173 -3.05 14.41 -1.67
C MET A 173 -3.01 15.93 -1.95
N ILE A 174 -1.90 16.45 -2.47
CA ILE A 174 -1.75 17.89 -2.77
C ILE A 174 -2.44 18.28 -4.08
N VAL A 175 -2.31 17.43 -5.09
CA VAL A 175 -2.75 17.72 -6.47
C VAL A 175 -4.13 17.12 -6.77
N GLY A 176 -4.46 16.04 -6.06
CA GLY A 176 -5.72 15.32 -6.13
C GLY A 176 -6.91 16.20 -5.81
N ARG A 177 -8.05 15.79 -6.35
CA ARG A 177 -9.30 16.59 -6.28
C ARG A 177 -10.42 15.82 -5.60
N ASP A 178 -10.24 14.52 -5.40
CA ASP A 178 -11.27 13.66 -4.85
C ASP A 178 -10.84 13.12 -3.47
N PHE A 179 -11.81 12.92 -2.60
CA PHE A 179 -11.56 12.39 -1.25
C PHE A 179 -10.97 10.97 -1.30
N THR A 180 -11.15 10.26 -2.41
CA THR A 180 -10.58 8.93 -2.66
C THR A 180 -9.06 8.97 -2.71
N ASP A 181 -8.45 10.07 -3.19
CA ASP A 181 -6.99 10.29 -3.21
C ASP A 181 -6.41 10.27 -1.79
N ILE A 182 -7.12 10.90 -0.87
CA ILE A 182 -6.82 10.88 0.57
C ILE A 182 -7.02 9.45 1.10
N GLY A 183 -8.12 8.80 0.72
CA GLY A 183 -8.41 7.42 1.10
C GLY A 183 -7.32 6.42 0.70
N HIS A 184 -6.85 6.46 -0.55
CA HIS A 184 -5.75 5.61 -1.01
C HIS A 184 -4.46 5.90 -0.26
N SER A 185 -4.16 7.18 -0.01
CA SER A 185 -2.95 7.61 0.71
C SER A 185 -2.98 7.15 2.17
N VAL A 186 -4.10 7.30 2.86
CA VAL A 186 -4.31 6.80 4.23
C VAL A 186 -4.21 5.28 4.25
N ALA A 187 -4.85 4.58 3.32
CA ALA A 187 -4.80 3.13 3.24
C ALA A 187 -3.38 2.61 3.01
N LEU A 188 -2.60 3.24 2.14
CA LEU A 188 -1.19 2.95 1.89
C LEU A 188 -0.38 3.06 3.20
N LEU A 189 -0.53 4.15 3.94
CA LEU A 189 0.16 4.38 5.21
C LEU A 189 -0.27 3.38 6.29
N LEU A 190 -1.57 3.06 6.39
CA LEU A 190 -2.08 2.02 7.28
C LEU A 190 -1.48 0.65 6.94
N GLY A 191 -1.34 0.33 5.66
CA GLY A 191 -0.65 -0.87 5.18
C GLY A 191 0.80 -0.94 5.62
N MET A 192 1.55 0.16 5.45
CA MET A 192 2.94 0.26 5.92
C MET A 192 3.03 0.06 7.45
N ALA A 193 2.17 0.73 8.20
CA ALA A 193 2.12 0.64 9.67
C ALA A 193 1.79 -0.78 10.13
N THR A 194 0.79 -1.41 9.53
CA THR A 194 0.35 -2.77 9.85
C THR A 194 1.46 -3.79 9.61
N ALA A 195 2.20 -3.64 8.49
CA ALA A 195 3.26 -4.57 8.13
C ALA A 195 4.47 -4.54 9.07
N THR A 196 4.64 -3.48 9.87
CA THR A 196 5.65 -3.47 10.95
C THR A 196 5.44 -4.59 11.97
N ARG A 197 4.21 -5.11 12.08
CA ARG A 197 3.83 -6.20 12.99
C ARG A 197 3.89 -7.59 12.36
N PHE A 198 4.13 -7.69 11.05
CA PHE A 198 4.16 -8.98 10.34
C PHE A 198 5.48 -9.74 10.56
N GLY A 199 6.50 -9.16 11.20
CA GLY A 199 7.78 -9.82 11.41
C GLY A 199 8.54 -10.04 10.10
N HIS A 200 9.23 -11.18 9.95
CA HIS A 200 10.04 -11.46 8.77
C HIS A 200 9.19 -11.95 7.59
N ALA A 201 9.28 -11.25 6.46
CA ALA A 201 8.77 -11.74 5.19
C ALA A 201 9.54 -12.98 4.74
N THR A 202 8.88 -13.85 3.99
CA THR A 202 9.59 -14.96 3.33
C THR A 202 10.55 -14.41 2.25
N GLY A 203 11.67 -15.10 2.00
CA GLY A 203 12.77 -14.58 1.19
C GLY A 203 12.44 -14.30 -0.29
N TRP A 204 13.11 -13.34 -0.91
CA TRP A 204 12.86 -12.97 -2.30
C TRP A 204 13.32 -14.04 -3.29
N THR A 205 12.51 -14.28 -4.33
CA THR A 205 12.80 -15.19 -5.44
C THR A 205 12.60 -14.46 -6.77
N PRO A 206 13.14 -14.94 -7.90
CA PRO A 206 12.93 -14.30 -9.21
C PRO A 206 11.45 -14.07 -9.53
N VAL A 207 10.59 -15.05 -9.24
CA VAL A 207 9.13 -14.92 -9.43
C VAL A 207 8.56 -13.75 -8.65
N ARG A 208 8.99 -13.53 -7.41
CA ARG A 208 8.51 -12.42 -6.57
C ARG A 208 8.96 -11.06 -7.11
N TYR A 209 10.17 -10.98 -7.66
CA TYR A 209 10.62 -9.77 -8.36
C TYR A 209 9.82 -9.52 -9.64
N LEU A 210 9.51 -10.57 -10.41
CA LEU A 210 8.68 -10.46 -11.61
C LEU A 210 7.26 -9.98 -11.27
N LEU A 211 6.67 -10.42 -10.15
CA LEU A 211 5.37 -9.94 -9.69
C LEU A 211 5.41 -8.48 -9.21
N LEU A 212 6.54 -8.02 -8.66
CA LEU A 212 6.67 -6.68 -8.10
C LEU A 212 6.48 -5.59 -9.16
N VAL A 213 6.91 -5.82 -10.40
CA VAL A 213 6.81 -4.83 -11.49
C VAL A 213 5.34 -4.47 -11.81
N PRO A 214 4.48 -5.41 -12.27
CA PRO A 214 3.08 -5.11 -12.53
C PRO A 214 2.32 -4.69 -11.27
N ALA A 215 2.68 -5.23 -10.09
CA ALA A 215 2.08 -4.81 -8.82
C ALA A 215 2.34 -3.32 -8.52
N SER A 216 3.59 -2.87 -8.71
CA SER A 216 3.98 -1.48 -8.48
C SER A 216 3.39 -0.55 -9.52
N SER A 217 3.38 -0.95 -10.80
CA SER A 217 2.76 -0.18 -11.88
C SER A 217 1.26 0.00 -11.65
N PHE A 218 0.56 -1.08 -11.29
CA PHE A 218 -0.85 -1.02 -10.92
C PHE A 218 -1.08 -0.10 -9.72
N GLY A 219 -0.29 -0.28 -8.65
CA GLY A 219 -0.37 0.57 -7.47
C GLY A 219 -0.16 2.06 -7.76
N PHE A 220 0.80 2.38 -8.63
CA PHE A 220 1.11 3.74 -9.03
C PHE A 220 -0.02 4.36 -9.87
N LEU A 221 -0.50 3.65 -10.90
CA LEU A 221 -1.60 4.13 -11.75
C LEU A 221 -2.93 4.25 -10.99
N MET A 222 -3.15 3.40 -9.99
CA MET A 222 -4.31 3.48 -9.11
C MET A 222 -4.25 4.71 -8.19
N LEU A 223 -3.06 5.08 -7.71
CA LEU A 223 -2.86 6.28 -6.87
C LEU A 223 -2.83 7.58 -7.67
N ALA A 224 -2.31 7.53 -8.90
CA ALA A 224 -2.13 8.69 -9.77
C ALA A 224 -3.00 8.56 -11.01
N ASP A 225 -4.29 8.85 -10.84
CA ASP A 225 -5.32 8.69 -11.88
C ASP A 225 -5.34 9.82 -12.92
N SER A 226 -4.71 10.96 -12.60
CA SER A 226 -4.61 12.14 -13.47
C SER A 226 -3.19 12.38 -13.96
N THR A 227 -3.05 13.03 -15.12
CA THR A 227 -1.73 13.37 -15.70
C THR A 227 -0.88 14.19 -14.73
N VAL A 228 -1.49 15.12 -13.98
CA VAL A 228 -0.77 15.95 -13.02
C VAL A 228 -0.30 15.11 -11.84
N ALA A 229 -1.14 14.23 -11.30
CA ALA A 229 -0.75 13.30 -10.25
C ALA A 229 0.37 12.34 -10.70
N LEU A 230 0.33 11.87 -11.96
CA LEU A 230 1.37 11.02 -12.54
C LEU A 230 2.73 11.72 -12.55
N VAL A 231 2.78 12.95 -13.08
CA VAL A 231 4.03 13.71 -13.18
C VAL A 231 4.54 14.12 -11.80
N ALA A 232 3.66 14.68 -10.95
CA ALA A 232 4.03 15.12 -9.61
C ALA A 232 4.48 13.96 -8.72
N GLY A 233 3.72 12.86 -8.73
CA GLY A 233 4.02 11.64 -7.98
C GLY A 233 5.32 10.99 -8.42
N ALA A 234 5.54 10.84 -9.73
CA ALA A 234 6.80 10.29 -10.24
C ALA A 234 8.00 11.18 -9.89
N GLY A 235 7.88 12.50 -10.10
CA GLY A 235 8.95 13.45 -9.82
C GLY A 235 9.35 13.48 -8.34
N LEU A 236 8.37 13.67 -7.45
CA LEU A 236 8.60 13.67 -5.99
C LEU A 236 9.06 12.30 -5.48
N GLY A 237 8.52 11.21 -6.04
CA GLY A 237 8.94 9.86 -5.74
C GLY A 237 10.42 9.61 -6.05
N VAL A 238 10.89 9.98 -7.25
CA VAL A 238 12.30 9.83 -7.65
C VAL A 238 13.19 10.63 -6.71
N LEU A 239 12.84 11.90 -6.45
CA LEU A 239 13.60 12.76 -5.55
C LEU A 239 13.71 12.16 -4.14
N ALA A 240 12.60 11.70 -3.56
CA ALA A 240 12.59 11.08 -2.25
C ALA A 240 13.41 9.79 -2.19
N ALA A 241 13.32 8.94 -3.21
CA ALA A 241 14.10 7.71 -3.30
C ALA A 241 15.61 7.98 -3.36
N LEU A 242 16.04 8.96 -4.17
CA LEU A 242 17.45 9.37 -4.27
C LEU A 242 17.96 9.99 -2.97
N LEU A 243 17.16 10.86 -2.34
CA LEU A 243 17.50 11.44 -1.03
C LEU A 243 17.69 10.35 0.02
N ALA A 244 16.79 9.36 0.08
CA ALA A 244 16.91 8.23 1.00
C ALA A 244 18.22 7.44 0.76
N GLU A 245 18.57 7.17 -0.50
CA GLU A 245 19.84 6.50 -0.83
C GLU A 245 21.07 7.31 -0.39
N THR A 246 21.08 8.62 -0.65
CA THR A 246 22.21 9.46 -0.25
C THR A 246 22.38 9.53 1.26
N VAL A 247 21.28 9.59 2.02
CA VAL A 247 21.31 9.62 3.49
C VAL A 247 21.82 8.31 4.07
N MET A 248 21.41 7.14 3.54
CA MET A 248 21.93 5.84 4.03
C MET A 248 23.36 5.55 3.62
N ARG A 249 23.83 6.07 2.49
CA ARG A 249 25.21 5.86 2.02
C ARG A 249 26.21 6.77 2.72
N ARG A 250 25.76 7.78 3.49
CA ARG A 250 26.66 8.59 4.31
C ARG A 250 27.29 7.68 5.38
N PRO A 251 28.62 7.49 5.38
CA PRO A 251 29.26 6.78 6.48
C PRO A 251 28.95 7.55 7.75
N ILE A 252 28.29 6.90 8.71
CA ILE A 252 28.19 7.42 10.07
C ILE A 252 29.64 7.56 10.55
N ARG A 253 30.17 8.79 10.50
CA ARG A 253 31.46 9.13 11.08
C ARG A 253 31.28 8.91 12.58
N ARG A 254 31.59 7.70 13.06
CA ARG A 254 31.70 7.43 14.50
C ARG A 254 32.91 8.19 15.00
N THR A 255 32.74 9.47 15.27
CA THR A 255 33.71 10.34 15.92
C THR A 255 33.73 10.05 17.43
N VAL A 256 33.81 8.77 17.83
CA VAL A 256 33.92 8.34 19.24
C VAL A 256 34.76 7.07 19.28
N SER A 257 36.08 7.19 19.07
CA SER A 257 37.06 6.18 19.53
C SER A 257 38.51 6.64 19.40
N THR A 258 38.82 7.68 18.61
CA THR A 258 40.20 8.19 18.49
C THR A 258 40.63 9.03 19.69
N GLU A 259 39.72 9.78 20.34
CA GLU A 259 40.05 10.58 21.52
C GLU A 259 40.26 9.74 22.79
N TRP A 260 39.53 8.64 22.97
CA TRP A 260 39.73 7.72 24.10
C TRP A 260 41.09 7.01 24.02
N HIS A 261 41.47 6.51 22.85
CA HIS A 261 42.78 5.87 22.69
C HIS A 261 43.96 6.86 22.71
N ALA A 262 43.77 8.12 22.31
CA ALA A 262 44.79 9.15 22.39
C ALA A 262 44.98 9.70 23.82
N SER A 263 43.91 9.78 24.61
CA SER A 263 43.98 10.19 26.03
C SER A 263 44.48 9.06 26.95
N ALA A 264 44.15 7.80 26.65
CA ALA A 264 44.69 6.65 27.37
C ALA A 264 46.21 6.49 27.15
N ARG A 265 46.71 6.66 25.92
CA ARG A 265 48.16 6.60 25.63
C ARG A 265 48.96 7.73 26.31
N ARG A 266 48.43 8.95 26.34
CA ARG A 266 49.09 10.08 27.03
C ARG A 266 49.21 9.90 28.55
N ARG A 267 48.23 9.23 29.18
CA ARG A 267 48.26 8.92 30.62
C ARG A 267 49.28 7.83 30.98
N VAL A 268 49.50 6.86 30.08
CA VAL A 268 50.52 5.81 30.30
C VAL A 268 51.93 6.38 30.16
N THR A 269 52.17 7.29 29.22
CA THR A 269 53.49 7.92 29.04
C THR A 269 53.88 8.87 30.18
N SER A 270 52.91 9.54 30.82
CA SER A 270 53.19 10.44 31.96
C SER A 270 53.49 9.70 33.27
N LEU A 271 53.02 8.45 33.41
CA LEU A 271 53.31 7.61 34.59
C LEU A 271 54.69 6.96 34.53
N SER A 272 55.24 6.72 33.32
CA SER A 272 56.58 6.11 33.17
C SER A 272 57.74 7.10 33.23
N SER A 273 57.46 8.40 33.34
CA SER A 273 58.47 9.48 33.37
C SER A 273 58.60 10.17 34.73
N GLY A 274 57.92 9.67 35.77
CA GLY A 274 57.89 10.24 37.12
C GLY A 274 58.87 9.63 38.14
N ASP A 275 59.60 8.55 37.82
CA ASP A 275 60.41 7.78 38.79
C ASP A 275 61.92 8.10 38.77
N HIS A 276 62.28 9.34 38.46
CA HIS A 276 63.68 9.80 38.55
C HIS A 276 63.78 11.14 39.29
N LEU A 277 63.55 11.11 40.61
CA LEU A 277 64.12 12.05 41.59
C LEU A 277 64.35 11.34 42.92
#